data_AF-A0A935LHA5-F1
#
_entry.id   AF-A0A935LHA5-F1
#
_cell.length_a   1.000
_cell.length_b   1.000
_cell.length_c   1.000
_cell.angle_alpha   90.00
_cell.angle_beta   90.00
_cell.angle_gamma   90.00
#
_symmetry.space_group_name_H-M   'P 1'
#
loop_
_entity.id
_entity.type
_entity.pdbx_description
1 polymer ?
#
loop_
_entity_poly.entity_id
_entity_poly.type
_entity_poly.pdbx_seq_one_letter_code
_entity_poly.pdbx_strand_id
1 'polypeptide(L)' 'MRGFRHEDNVAAITLVLFGTFFLLSNLGLINVSLAELFKTWWPVILIAVGLSLFFMPRDGKKD' A
#
# COMPACT_ATOMS: atom_id res chain seq x y z
N MET A 1 31.76 8.02 -16.12
CA MET A 1 30.86 6.92 -15.71
C MET A 1 29.82 7.52 -14.77
N ARG A 2 28.61 7.84 -15.25
CA ARG A 2 27.52 8.35 -14.42
C ARG A 2 26.46 7.25 -14.34
N GLY A 3 26.21 6.79 -13.12
CA GLY A 3 25.38 5.64 -12.81
C GLY A 3 23.95 5.82 -13.29
N PHE A 4 23.36 4.71 -13.71
CA PHE A 4 21.92 4.54 -13.89
C PHE A 4 21.21 5.04 -12.64
N ARG A 5 20.52 6.17 -12.77
CA ARG A 5 19.58 6.67 -11.79
C ARG A 5 18.30 5.87 -11.98
N HIS A 6 17.85 5.17 -10.95
CA HIS A 6 16.60 4.41 -10.96
C HIS A 6 15.42 5.40 -11.03
N GLU A 7 15.09 5.87 -12.22
CA GLU A 7 13.96 6.78 -12.47
C GLU A 7 12.66 5.97 -12.48
N ASP A 8 12.00 5.95 -11.31
CA ASP A 8 10.56 6.14 -11.07
C ASP A 8 9.53 5.42 -11.95
N ASN A 9 9.79 4.19 -12.41
CA ASN A 9 8.76 3.36 -13.04
C ASN A 9 7.72 2.80 -12.06
N VAL A 10 7.92 2.98 -10.75
CA VAL A 10 7.03 2.46 -9.70
C VAL A 10 5.63 3.04 -9.84
N ALA A 11 5.51 4.33 -10.16
CA ALA A 11 4.21 4.99 -10.33
C ALA A 11 3.44 4.41 -11.52
N ALA A 12 4.11 4.20 -12.66
CA ALA A 12 3.51 3.62 -13.86
C ALA A 12 3.04 2.19 -13.62
N ILE A 13 3.89 1.36 -12.99
CA ILE A 13 3.55 -0.03 -12.64
C ILE A 13 2.36 -0.06 -11.66
N THR A 14 2.37 0.82 -10.65
CA THR A 14 1.27 0.91 -9.67
C THR A 14 -0.05 1.29 -10.34
N LEU A 15 -0.04 2.26 -11.26
CA LEU A 15 -1.24 2.71 -11.98
C LEU A 15 -1.79 1.60 -12.87
N VAL A 16 -0.92 0.90 -13.62
CA VAL A 16 -1.33 -0.24 -14.45
C VAL A 16 -1.95 -1.34 -13.61
N LEU A 17 -1.33 -1.73 -12.49
CA LEU A 17 -1.88 -2.74 -11.58
C LEU A 17 -3.25 -2.33 -11.01
N PHE A 18 -3.40 -1.08 -10.57
CA PHE A 18 -4.67 -0.56 -10.08
C PHE A 18 -5.76 -0.56 -11.16
N GLY A 19 -5.44 -0.11 -12.37
CA GLY A 19 -6.37 -0.07 -13.49
C GLY A 19 -6.82 -1.46 -13.93
N THR A 20 -5.88 -2.40 -14.06
CA THR A 20 -6.18 -3.80 -14.39
C THR A 20 -7.03 -4.44 -13.30
N PHE A 21 -6.71 -4.25 -12.01
CA PHE A 21 -7.49 -4.78 -10.90
C PHE A 21 -8.93 -4.25 -10.89
N PHE A 22 -9.12 -2.94 -11.11
CA PHE A 22 -10.45 -2.33 -11.19
C PHE A 22 -11.26 -2.87 -12.36
N LEU A 23 -10.63 -3.04 -13.54
CA LEU A 23 -11.27 -3.60 -14.73
C LEU A 23 -11.73 -5.05 -14.50
N LEU A 24 -10.85 -5.90 -13.95
CA LEU A 24 -11.17 -7.30 -13.67
C LEU A 24 -12.29 -7.44 -12.63
N SER A 25 -12.35 -6.53 -11.64
CA SER A 25 -13.45 -6.50 -10.67
C SER A 25 -14.75 -6.03 -11.28
N ASN A 26 -14.72 -5.02 -12.17
CA ASN A 26 -15.92 -4.56 -12.86
C ASN A 26 -16.47 -5.63 -13.81
N LEU A 27 -15.58 -6.42 -14.41
CA LEU A 27 -15.93 -7.54 -15.28
C LEU A 27 -16.47 -8.76 -14.52
N GLY A 28 -16.46 -8.74 -13.19
CA GLY A 28 -16.96 -9.84 -12.34
C GLY A 28 -16.11 -11.10 -12.38
N LEU A 29 -14.92 -11.05 -12.99
CA LEU A 29 -13.99 -12.18 -13.10
C LEU A 29 -13.32 -12.51 -11.75
N ILE A 30 -13.12 -11.49 -10.92
CA ILE A 30 -12.70 -11.65 -9.53
C ILE A 30 -13.97 -11.67 -8.69
N ASN A 31 -14.47 -12.86 -8.35
CA ASN A 31 -15.65 -13.03 -7.50
C ASN A 31 -15.36 -12.71 -6.02
N VAL A 32 -14.08 -12.51 -5.69
CA VAL A 32 -13.68 -11.88 -4.43
C VAL A 32 -14.00 -10.40 -4.59
N SER A 33 -15.10 -9.97 -3.97
CA SER A 33 -15.53 -8.58 -4.05
C SER A 33 -14.34 -7.70 -3.64
N LEU A 34 -14.01 -6.65 -4.39
CA LEU A 34 -12.98 -5.67 -3.97
C LEU A 34 -13.19 -5.29 -2.49
N ALA A 35 -14.46 -5.13 -2.12
CA ALA A 35 -14.92 -4.87 -0.77
C ALA A 35 -14.51 -5.96 0.24
N GLU A 36 -14.49 -7.24 -0.12
CA GLU A 36 -14.03 -8.33 0.75
C GLU A 36 -12.53 -8.27 0.96
N LEU A 37 -11.73 -8.06 -0.09
CA LEU A 37 -10.28 -7.87 0.06
C LEU A 37 -9.98 -6.64 0.93
N PHE A 38 -10.59 -5.49 0.65
CA PHE A 38 -10.43 -4.30 1.50
C PHE A 38 -10.88 -4.55 2.95
N LYS A 39 -11.97 -5.31 3.19
CA LYS A 39 -12.40 -5.73 4.53
C LYS A 39 -11.48 -6.77 5.19
N THR A 40 -10.75 -7.58 4.45
CA THR A 40 -9.77 -8.52 5.02
C THR A 40 -8.45 -7.82 5.33
N TRP A 41 -8.06 -6.84 4.52
CA TRP A 41 -6.74 -6.18 4.61
C TRP A 41 -6.73 -4.91 5.48
N TRP A 42 -7.87 -4.24 5.74
CA TRP A 42 -7.93 -3.08 6.65
C TRP A 42 -7.32 -3.31 8.06
N PRO A 43 -7.41 -4.52 8.69
CA PRO A 43 -6.83 -4.74 10.01
C PRO A 43 -5.31 -4.62 10.00
N VAL A 44 -4.65 -4.91 8.86
CA VAL A 44 -3.20 -4.82 8.72
C VAL A 44 -2.72 -3.38 8.87
N ILE A 45 -3.45 -2.42 8.29
CA ILE A 45 -3.14 -0.98 8.42
C ILE A 45 -3.28 -0.56 9.88
N LEU A 46 -4.35 -0.99 10.57
CA LEU A 46 -4.51 -0.71 12.00
C LEU A 46 -3.36 -1.29 12.85
N ILE A 47 -2.93 -2.51 12.57
CA ILE A 47 -1.80 -3.13 13.27
C ILE A 47 -0.52 -2.33 13.01
N ALA A 48 -0.24 -1.97 11.75
CA ALA A 48 0.93 -1.17 11.40
C ALA A 48 0.93 0.21 12.09
N VAL A 49 -0.21 0.88 12.16
CA VAL A 49 -0.38 2.13 12.91
C VAL A 49 -0.16 1.91 14.40
N GLY A 50 -0.77 0.88 14.98
CA GLY A 50 -0.58 0.52 16.40
C GLY A 50 0.88 0.23 16.74
N LEU A 51 1.59 -0.50 15.87
CA LEU A 51 3.02 -0.74 16.00
C LEU A 51 3.84 0.54 15.85
N SER A 52 3.49 1.40 14.89
CA SER A 52 4.19 2.69 14.69
C SER A 52 4.05 3.59 15.91
N LEU A 53 2.87 3.62 16.54
CA LEU A 53 2.64 4.34 17.79
C LEU A 53 3.35 3.71 18.98
N PHE A 54 3.41 2.38 19.05
CA PHE A 54 4.14 1.65 20.10
C PHE A 54 5.65 1.87 20.02
N PHE A 55 6.19 1.83 18.80
CA PHE A 55 7.62 2.04 18.56
C PHE A 55 8.00 3.50 18.45
N MET A 56 7.05 4.44 18.44
CA MET A 56 7.32 5.87 18.47
C MET A 56 8.15 6.17 19.72
N PRO A 57 9.47 6.39 19.60
CA PRO A 57 10.26 6.80 20.73
C PRO A 57 9.75 8.20 21.06
N ARG A 58 9.13 8.36 22.23
CA ARG A 58 9.01 9.69 22.82
C ARG A 58 10.44 10.13 23.04
N ASP A 59 10.99 10.88 22.09
CA ASP A 59 12.22 11.63 22.31
C ASP A 59 11.90 12.58 23.48
N GLY A 60 12.28 12.11 24.66
CA GLY A 60 12.28 12.87 25.88
C GLY A 60 13.18 14.07 25.66
N LYS A 61 12.64 15.23 26.02
CA LYS A 61 13.29 16.54 26.00
C LYS A 61 14.80 16.44 26.21
N LYS A 62 15.56 17.04 25.30
CA LYS A 62 16.92 17.51 25.58
C LYS A 62 16.80 18.93 26.08
N ASP A 63 16.80 19.06 27.40
CA ASP A 63 17.25 20.24 28.14
C ASP A 63 18.69 20.59 27.78
#